data_AF-A0A2S8Z560-F1
#
_entry.id   AF-A0A2S8Z560-F1
#
_cell.length_a   1.000
_cell.length_b   1.000
_cell.length_c   1.000
_cell.angle_alpha   90.00
_cell.angle_beta   90.00
_cell.angle_gamma   90.00
#
_symmetry.space_group_name_H-M   'P 1'
#
loop_
_entity.id
_entity.type
_entity.pdbx_description
1 polymer ?
#
loop_
_entity_poly.entity_id
_entity_poly.type
_entity_poly.pdbx_seq_one_letter_code
_entity_poly.pdbx_strand_id
1 'polypeptide(L)'
;MDEEWTDKDTAAVEAESLPFSHPVRATQAFIGALLSDDPESDEALRTLVTPESEGAWGDFASAREFARRDLRISLVPRRDEDAPDVAYVKFAPDEGAWIHRGVTDDNVAAWATLIWRPEISAWGPIACWRVHQIGPYVHPIDLPRTAPGFDPNTM
;
A
#
# COMPACT_ATOMS: atom_id res chain seq x y z
N MET A 1 -1.32 -33.35 -13.89
CA MET A 1 -0.17 -32.43 -13.83
C MET A 1 -0.25 -31.83 -12.45
N ASP A 2 0.67 -32.19 -11.57
CA ASP A 2 0.79 -31.54 -10.27
C ASP A 2 1.38 -30.15 -10.52
N GLU A 3 0.64 -29.09 -10.20
CA GLU A 3 1.18 -27.73 -10.20
C GLU A 3 2.29 -27.68 -9.14
N GLU A 4 3.52 -27.48 -9.60
CA GLU A 4 4.70 -27.40 -8.74
C GLU A 4 4.69 -26.04 -8.03
N TRP A 5 4.64 -26.07 -6.70
CA TRP A 5 4.62 -24.88 -5.84
C TRP A 5 5.78 -23.93 -6.14
N THR A 6 5.48 -22.66 -6.41
CA THR A 6 6.44 -21.63 -6.80
C THR A 6 6.82 -20.67 -5.66
N ASP A 7 7.85 -19.85 -5.89
CA ASP A 7 8.22 -18.75 -4.99
C ASP A 7 7.11 -17.68 -4.92
N LYS A 8 6.40 -17.45 -6.04
CA LYS A 8 5.22 -16.60 -6.12
C LYS A 8 4.06 -17.13 -5.26
N ASP A 9 3.82 -18.44 -5.25
CA ASP A 9 2.79 -19.06 -4.39
C ASP A 9 3.11 -18.88 -2.91
N THR A 10 4.39 -19.01 -2.56
CA THR A 10 4.87 -18.74 -1.19
C THR A 10 4.63 -17.28 -0.80
N ALA A 11 5.01 -16.33 -1.65
CA ALA A 11 4.80 -14.91 -1.41
C ALA A 11 3.30 -14.54 -1.31
N ALA A 12 2.44 -15.20 -2.09
CA ALA A 12 0.99 -15.03 -2.00
C ALA A 12 0.44 -15.48 -0.64
N VAL A 13 0.84 -16.66 -0.15
CA VAL A 13 0.43 -17.13 1.19
C VAL A 13 0.94 -16.21 2.30
N GLU A 14 2.19 -15.74 2.21
CA GLU A 14 2.72 -14.77 3.18
C GLU A 14 1.89 -13.48 3.18
N ALA A 15 1.54 -12.97 1.99
CA ALA A 15 0.70 -11.79 1.85
C ALA A 15 -0.71 -11.99 2.45
N GLU A 16 -1.29 -13.17 2.25
CA GLU A 16 -2.59 -13.57 2.83
C GLU A 16 -2.55 -13.76 4.35
N SER A 17 -1.38 -14.04 4.92
CA SER A 17 -1.21 -14.18 6.36
C SER A 17 -1.06 -12.85 7.10
N LEU A 18 -0.87 -11.73 6.37
CA LEU A 18 -0.62 -10.44 6.99
C LEU A 18 -1.78 -10.00 7.90
N PRO A 19 -1.49 -9.41 9.07
CA PRO A 19 -2.51 -8.82 9.92
C PRO A 19 -3.34 -7.82 9.14
N PHE A 20 -4.57 -7.67 9.56
CA PHE A 20 -5.49 -6.78 8.87
C PHE A 20 -5.15 -5.30 8.99
N SER A 21 -4.54 -4.92 10.12
CA SER A 21 -4.02 -3.58 10.36
C SER A 21 -2.70 -3.31 9.62
N HIS A 22 -2.17 -4.28 8.89
CA HIS A 22 -0.90 -4.15 8.20
C HIS A 22 -1.03 -3.19 7.00
N PRO A 23 -0.16 -2.18 6.83
CA PRO A 23 -0.31 -1.15 5.78
C PRO A 23 -0.27 -1.71 4.35
N VAL A 24 0.38 -2.86 4.15
CA VAL A 24 0.36 -3.56 2.85
C VAL A 24 -1.06 -3.97 2.45
N ARG A 25 -1.96 -4.29 3.40
CA ARG A 25 -3.37 -4.61 3.09
C ARG A 25 -4.10 -3.43 2.45
N ALA A 26 -3.87 -2.21 2.94
CA ALA A 26 -4.43 -1.01 2.34
C ALA A 26 -3.86 -0.76 0.94
N THR A 27 -2.56 -1.02 0.74
CA THR A 27 -1.93 -0.93 -0.59
C THR A 27 -2.52 -1.96 -1.55
N GLN A 28 -2.68 -3.20 -1.12
CA GLN A 28 -3.28 -4.28 -1.93
C GLN A 28 -4.74 -3.98 -2.28
N ALA A 29 -5.54 -3.48 -1.32
CA ALA A 29 -6.92 -3.09 -1.58
C ALA A 29 -7.00 -1.94 -2.59
N PHE A 30 -6.12 -0.94 -2.47
CA PHE A 30 -6.06 0.18 -3.41
C PHE A 30 -5.70 -0.29 -4.82
N ILE A 31 -4.64 -1.11 -4.97
CA ILE A 31 -4.25 -1.67 -6.27
C ILE A 31 -5.33 -2.59 -6.85
N GLY A 32 -5.96 -3.42 -6.01
CA GLY A 32 -7.07 -4.28 -6.42
C GLY A 32 -8.26 -3.48 -6.94
N ALA A 33 -8.63 -2.40 -6.26
CA ALA A 33 -9.70 -1.50 -6.70
C ALA A 33 -9.33 -0.73 -7.98
N LEU A 34 -8.06 -0.35 -8.18
CA LEU A 34 -7.59 0.27 -9.44
C LEU A 34 -7.70 -0.69 -10.64
N LEU A 35 -7.46 -1.98 -10.41
CA LEU A 35 -7.49 -3.02 -11.45
C LEU A 35 -8.90 -3.61 -11.66
N SER A 36 -9.87 -3.25 -10.82
CA SER A 36 -11.24 -3.69 -10.93
C SER A 36 -12.01 -2.91 -12.00
N ASP A 37 -12.80 -3.62 -12.80
CA ASP A 37 -13.74 -3.03 -13.77
C ASP A 37 -15.12 -2.74 -13.13
N ASP A 38 -15.28 -2.98 -11.83
CA ASP A 38 -16.53 -2.71 -11.10
C ASP A 38 -16.80 -1.20 -11.01
N PRO A 39 -17.97 -0.70 -11.47
CA PRO A 39 -18.37 0.70 -11.33
C PRO A 39 -18.31 1.25 -9.91
N GLU A 40 -18.46 0.42 -8.87
CA GLU A 40 -18.37 0.83 -7.46
C GLU A 40 -16.91 1.06 -7.00
N SER A 41 -15.92 0.64 -7.79
CA SER A 41 -14.51 0.75 -7.44
C SER A 41 -14.05 2.20 -7.25
N ASP A 42 -14.63 3.14 -7.99
CA ASP A 42 -14.30 4.56 -7.88
C ASP A 42 -14.71 5.16 -6.51
N GLU A 43 -15.83 4.70 -5.96
CA GLU A 43 -16.25 5.09 -4.61
C GLU A 43 -15.32 4.44 -3.57
N ALA A 44 -15.04 3.14 -3.73
CA ALA A 44 -14.11 2.43 -2.86
C ALA A 44 -12.71 3.08 -2.85
N LEU A 45 -12.17 3.47 -4.01
CA LEU A 45 -10.88 4.16 -4.12
C LEU A 45 -10.84 5.46 -3.33
N ARG A 46 -11.91 6.25 -3.35
CA ARG A 46 -12.02 7.48 -2.54
C ARG A 46 -11.97 7.19 -1.04
N THR A 47 -12.51 6.05 -0.60
CA THR A 47 -12.42 5.64 0.82
C THR A 47 -11.02 5.18 1.24
N LEU A 48 -10.18 4.78 0.29
CA LEU A 48 -8.84 4.24 0.53
C LEU A 48 -7.73 5.29 0.51
N VAL A 49 -8.00 6.50 0.01
CA VAL A 49 -7.04 7.60 -0.04
C VAL A 49 -7.22 8.59 1.11
N THR A 50 -6.20 9.39 1.36
CA THR A 50 -6.32 10.50 2.32
C THR A 50 -7.20 11.61 1.70
N PRO A 51 -8.09 12.27 2.48
CA PRO A 51 -8.91 13.37 1.97
C PRO A 51 -8.10 14.48 1.31
N GLU A 52 -6.91 14.76 1.83
CA GLU A 52 -6.02 15.82 1.35
C GLU A 52 -5.42 15.53 -0.03
N SER A 53 -5.35 14.26 -0.45
CA SER A 53 -4.86 13.87 -1.76
C SER A 53 -5.95 13.49 -2.76
N GLU A 54 -7.22 13.40 -2.35
CA GLU A 54 -8.34 12.99 -3.21
C GLU A 54 -8.37 13.76 -4.54
N GLY A 55 -8.28 15.10 -4.47
CA GLY A 55 -8.29 15.95 -5.66
C GLY A 55 -7.09 15.74 -6.60
N ALA A 56 -5.95 15.28 -6.09
CA ALA A 56 -4.75 15.02 -6.89
C ALA A 56 -4.85 13.69 -7.68
N TRP A 57 -5.68 12.76 -7.21
CA TRP A 57 -5.93 11.49 -7.92
C TRP A 57 -6.85 11.65 -9.14
N GLY A 58 -7.72 12.67 -9.15
CA GLY A 58 -8.67 12.91 -10.22
C GLY A 58 -9.66 11.74 -10.38
N ASP A 59 -9.66 11.12 -11.56
CA ASP A 59 -10.44 9.93 -11.91
C ASP A 59 -9.63 8.63 -11.76
N PHE A 60 -8.48 8.70 -11.09
CA PHE A 60 -7.52 7.60 -10.92
C PHE A 60 -6.92 7.05 -12.23
N ALA A 61 -7.11 7.68 -13.40
CA ALA A 61 -6.64 7.13 -14.68
C ALA A 61 -5.13 6.87 -14.70
N SER A 62 -4.32 7.83 -14.24
CA SER A 62 -2.87 7.67 -14.13
C SER A 62 -2.46 6.57 -13.14
N ALA A 63 -3.20 6.43 -12.03
CA ALA A 63 -2.95 5.39 -11.04
C ALA A 63 -3.30 4.00 -11.59
N ARG A 64 -4.37 3.88 -12.40
CA ARG A 64 -4.74 2.67 -13.12
C ARG A 64 -3.69 2.27 -14.15
N GLU A 65 -3.15 3.24 -14.90
CA GLU A 65 -2.05 2.98 -15.83
C GLU A 65 -0.81 2.44 -15.10
N PHE A 66 -0.47 3.04 -13.96
CA PHE A 66 0.61 2.54 -13.11
C PHE A 66 0.34 1.12 -12.60
N ALA A 67 -0.86 0.84 -12.09
CA ALA A 67 -1.22 -0.46 -11.52
C ALA A 67 -1.22 -1.60 -12.54
N ARG A 68 -1.40 -1.30 -13.84
CA ARG A 68 -1.35 -2.28 -14.94
C ARG A 68 0.07 -2.70 -15.34
N ARG A 69 1.10 -2.08 -14.78
CA ARG A 69 2.50 -2.47 -15.03
C ARG A 69 2.81 -3.76 -14.27
N ASP A 70 3.77 -4.53 -14.78
CA ASP A 70 4.28 -5.72 -14.10
C ASP A 70 5.09 -5.32 -12.85
N LEU A 71 4.38 -5.16 -11.74
CA LEU A 71 4.89 -4.70 -10.46
C LEU A 71 4.63 -5.73 -9.37
N ARG A 72 5.53 -5.76 -8.40
CA ARG A 72 5.43 -6.52 -7.16
C ARG A 72 5.37 -5.58 -5.97
N ILE A 73 4.63 -5.98 -4.94
CA ILE A 73 4.42 -5.22 -3.72
C ILE A 73 5.29 -5.84 -2.61
N SER A 74 6.17 -5.05 -2.00
CA SER A 74 6.91 -5.50 -0.83
C SER A 74 5.96 -5.77 0.34
N LEU A 75 6.11 -6.93 0.98
CA LEU A 75 5.38 -7.26 2.21
C LEU A 75 5.98 -6.62 3.46
N VAL A 76 7.20 -6.06 3.35
CA VAL A 76 7.87 -5.36 4.45
C VAL A 76 7.79 -3.85 4.19
N PRO A 77 6.95 -3.11 4.94
CA PRO A 77 6.87 -1.67 4.81
C PRO A 77 8.09 -1.02 5.47
N ARG A 78 8.62 0.02 4.84
CA ARG A 78 9.56 0.94 5.49
C ARG A 78 8.77 1.87 6.43
N ARG A 79 9.35 2.17 7.58
CA ARG A 79 8.84 3.16 8.54
C ARG A 79 10.01 3.98 9.06
N ASP A 80 9.76 5.25 9.35
CA ASP A 80 10.75 6.11 9.99
C ASP A 80 10.50 6.10 11.51
N GLU A 81 11.57 6.06 12.30
CA GLU A 81 11.52 5.85 13.76
C GLU A 81 10.62 6.88 14.47
N ASP A 82 10.68 8.15 14.03
CA ASP A 82 9.91 9.26 14.60
C ASP A 82 8.50 9.42 13.97
N ALA A 83 8.09 8.51 13.09
CA ALA A 83 6.80 8.57 12.40
C ALA A 83 6.16 7.18 12.19
N PRO A 84 5.83 6.45 13.29
CA PRO A 84 5.21 5.13 13.20
C PRO A 84 3.78 5.16 12.60
N ASP A 85 3.14 6.33 12.57
CA ASP A 85 1.87 6.61 11.89
C ASP A 85 2.01 6.78 10.37
N VAL A 86 3.21 6.64 9.81
CA VAL A 86 3.49 6.65 8.38
C VAL A 86 4.17 5.34 7.97
N ALA A 87 3.74 4.77 6.85
CA ALA A 87 4.35 3.58 6.27
C ALA A 87 4.59 3.77 4.78
N TYR A 88 5.68 3.20 4.27
CA TYR A 88 6.01 3.22 2.86
C TYR A 88 6.07 1.79 2.34
N VAL A 89 5.19 1.48 1.39
CA VAL A 89 5.16 0.17 0.73
C VAL A 89 5.81 0.29 -0.63
N LYS A 90 6.87 -0.48 -0.85
CA LYS A 90 7.66 -0.47 -2.08
C LYS A 90 6.92 -1.20 -3.19
N PHE A 91 6.88 -0.58 -4.37
CA PHE A 91 6.66 -1.25 -5.64
C PHE A 91 8.00 -1.50 -6.32
N ALA A 92 8.22 -2.73 -6.77
CA ALA A 92 9.38 -3.13 -7.56
C ALA A 92 8.92 -3.70 -8.91
N PRO A 93 9.68 -3.56 -10.00
CA PRO A 93 9.42 -4.30 -11.23
C PRO A 93 9.39 -5.82 -11.00
N ASP A 94 8.58 -6.56 -11.76
CA ASP A 94 8.65 -8.02 -11.77
C ASP A 94 9.82 -8.51 -12.63
N GLU A 95 10.86 -9.00 -11.95
CA GLU A 95 12.06 -9.59 -12.56
C GLU A 95 12.13 -11.11 -12.34
N GLY A 96 11.03 -11.74 -11.89
CA GLY A 96 10.89 -13.19 -11.81
C GLY A 96 11.32 -13.86 -10.49
N ALA A 97 11.79 -13.13 -9.48
CA ALA A 97 12.17 -13.67 -8.17
C ALA A 97 11.37 -13.05 -7.01
N TRP A 98 10.35 -13.72 -6.49
CA TRP A 98 9.35 -13.11 -5.58
C TRP A 98 9.77 -13.05 -4.12
N ILE A 99 10.76 -13.86 -3.71
CA ILE A 99 11.26 -13.90 -2.33
C ILE A 99 12.64 -13.23 -2.27
N HIS A 100 12.74 -12.14 -1.53
CA HIS A 100 14.00 -11.49 -1.21
C HIS A 100 14.20 -11.45 0.32
N ARG A 101 15.31 -12.02 0.79
CA ARG A 101 15.67 -12.00 2.22
C ARG A 101 16.51 -10.77 2.53
N GLY A 102 15.85 -9.70 2.97
CA GLY A 102 16.48 -8.44 3.39
C GLY A 102 15.71 -7.22 2.92
N VAL A 103 15.81 -6.12 3.66
CA VAL A 103 15.26 -4.82 3.25
C VAL A 103 16.30 -4.16 2.36
N THR A 104 16.01 -4.02 1.06
CA THR A 104 16.84 -3.24 0.13
C THR A 104 15.98 -2.17 -0.55
N ASP A 105 16.53 -0.97 -0.66
CA ASP A 105 15.94 0.14 -1.43
C ASP A 105 16.38 0.08 -2.91
N ASP A 106 17.02 -1.01 -3.33
CA ASP A 106 17.39 -1.23 -4.73
C ASP A 106 16.15 -1.56 -5.56
N ASN A 107 16.13 -1.13 -6.83
CA ASN A 107 15.05 -1.45 -7.78
C ASN A 107 13.64 -1.02 -7.33
N VAL A 108 13.54 0.19 -6.77
CA VAL A 108 12.25 0.82 -6.44
C VAL A 108 11.66 1.45 -7.70
N ALA A 109 10.48 0.99 -8.11
CA ALA A 109 9.68 1.66 -9.13
C ALA A 109 8.91 2.86 -8.55
N ALA A 110 8.33 2.69 -7.36
CA ALA A 110 7.65 3.74 -6.59
C ALA A 110 7.44 3.31 -5.14
N TRP A 111 7.03 4.26 -4.30
CA TRP A 111 6.51 4.02 -2.95
C TRP A 111 5.03 4.38 -2.89
N ALA A 112 4.19 3.47 -2.39
CA ALA A 112 2.92 3.86 -1.80
C ALA A 112 3.21 4.48 -0.43
N THR A 113 2.91 5.77 -0.28
CA THR A 113 2.96 6.45 1.03
C THR A 113 1.62 6.29 1.71
N LEU A 114 1.60 5.69 2.90
CA LEU A 114 0.40 5.48 3.70
C LEU A 114 0.47 6.27 4.99
N ILE A 115 -0.67 6.85 5.38
CA ILE A 115 -0.83 7.60 6.63
C ILE A 115 -1.91 6.93 7.46
N TRP A 116 -1.64 6.71 8.74
CA TRP A 116 -2.60 6.17 9.69
C TRP A 116 -3.62 7.24 10.09
N ARG A 117 -4.91 6.97 9.88
CA ARG A 117 -6.05 7.89 10.10
C ARG A 117 -7.08 7.26 11.04
N PRO A 118 -6.81 7.19 12.37
CA PRO A 118 -7.67 6.51 13.33
C PRO A 118 -9.09 7.09 13.40
N GLU A 119 -9.25 8.36 13.06
CA GLU A 119 -10.52 9.08 13.01
C GLU A 119 -11.44 8.65 11.85
N ILE A 120 -10.90 7.93 10.84
CA ILE A 120 -11.63 7.45 9.66
C ILE A 120 -11.91 5.93 9.77
N SER A 121 -11.83 5.39 10.98
CA SER A 121 -12.08 3.97 11.30
C SER A 121 -13.51 3.48 11.01
N ALA A 122 -14.45 4.40 10.77
CA ALA A 122 -15.84 4.07 10.44
C ALA A 122 -16.04 3.39 9.07
N TRP A 123 -15.03 3.38 8.19
CA TRP A 123 -15.15 2.94 6.79
C TRP A 123 -14.77 1.48 6.56
N GLY A 124 -14.93 0.66 7.60
CA GLY A 124 -14.71 -0.76 7.50
C GLY A 124 -13.27 -1.17 7.82
N PRO A 125 -12.96 -2.44 7.56
CA PRO A 125 -12.15 -3.16 8.51
C PRO A 125 -10.65 -3.08 8.12
N ILE A 126 -10.30 -2.77 6.85
CA ILE A 126 -8.92 -2.42 6.47
C ILE A 126 -8.53 -1.13 7.19
N ALA A 127 -7.85 -1.34 8.31
CA ALA A 127 -7.67 -0.38 9.37
C ALA A 127 -7.04 0.90 8.83
N CYS A 128 -7.63 2.04 9.21
CA CYS A 128 -7.15 3.44 9.30
C CYS A 128 -6.03 3.96 8.39
N TRP A 129 -5.10 3.15 7.89
CA TRP A 129 -4.21 3.45 6.79
C TRP A 129 -4.95 3.94 5.56
N ARG A 130 -4.47 5.07 5.02
CA ARG A 130 -4.93 5.66 3.77
C ARG A 130 -3.75 5.93 2.87
N VAL A 131 -3.91 5.65 1.58
CA VAL A 131 -2.90 5.94 0.56
C VAL A 131 -2.89 7.44 0.30
N HIS A 132 -1.76 8.09 0.59
CA HIS A 132 -1.60 9.51 0.29
C HIS A 132 -1.14 9.72 -1.15
N GLN A 133 -0.15 8.94 -1.60
CA GLN A 133 0.42 9.03 -2.95
C GLN A 133 1.07 7.71 -3.38
N ILE A 134 1.28 7.56 -4.68
CA ILE A 134 2.23 6.60 -5.28
C ILE A 134 3.27 7.41 -6.04
N GLY A 135 4.54 7.27 -5.68
CA GLY A 135 5.61 8.03 -6.32
C GLY A 135 6.93 7.99 -5.57
N PRO A 136 7.75 9.04 -5.66
CA PRO A 136 8.97 9.18 -4.87
C PRO A 136 8.69 9.15 -3.36
N TYR A 137 9.71 8.82 -2.58
CA TYR A 137 9.65 8.96 -1.12
C TYR A 137 9.42 10.44 -0.75
N VAL A 138 8.52 10.69 0.20
CA VAL A 138 8.27 12.00 0.81
C VAL A 138 8.49 11.85 2.30
N HIS A 139 9.23 12.78 2.90
CA HIS A 139 9.56 12.70 4.32
C HIS A 139 8.31 12.89 5.19
N PRO A 140 8.18 12.22 6.35
CA PRO A 140 6.99 12.31 7.18
C PRO A 140 6.61 13.72 7.66
N ILE A 141 7.58 14.64 7.73
CA ILE A 141 7.34 16.03 8.14
C ILE A 141 6.51 16.82 7.13
N ASP A 142 6.52 16.39 5.86
CA ASP A 142 5.83 17.04 4.75
C ASP A 142 4.44 16.43 4.49
N LEU A 143 4.04 15.43 5.30
CA LEU A 143 2.78 14.71 5.14
C LEU A 143 1.69 15.27 6.07
N PRO A 144 0.41 15.24 5.63
CA PRO A 144 -0.74 15.69 6.43
C PRO A 144 -1.12 14.64 7.49
N ARG A 145 -0.27 14.48 8.51
CA ARG A 145 -0.45 13.53 9.62
C ARG A 145 -1.48 14.05 10.61
N THR A 146 -2.41 13.20 11.04
CA THR A 146 -3.42 13.54 12.05
C THR A 146 -3.18 12.88 13.41
N ALA A 147 -2.28 11.90 13.49
CA ALA A 147 -1.91 11.19 14.72
C ALA A 147 -0.38 11.01 14.85
N PRO A 148 0.41 12.11 14.82
CA PRO A 148 1.88 12.01 14.81
C PRO A 148 2.41 11.29 16.05
N GLY A 149 3.24 10.26 15.83
CA GLY A 149 3.89 9.49 16.91
C GLY A 149 3.04 8.36 17.47
N PHE A 150 1.80 8.19 17.00
CA PHE A 150 0.97 7.03 17.34
C PHE A 150 1.48 5.79 16.60
N ASP A 151 1.75 4.70 17.32
CA ASP A 151 2.19 3.43 16.72
C ASP A 151 1.03 2.44 16.57
N PRO A 152 0.55 2.19 15.33
CA PRO A 152 -0.55 1.25 15.08
C PRO A 152 -0.24 -0.20 15.42
N ASN A 153 1.03 -0.56 15.65
CA ASN A 153 1.43 -1.92 16.01
C ASN A 153 1.35 -2.18 17.53
N THR A 154 1.09 -1.15 18.34
CA THR A 154 0.97 -1.26 19.81
C THR A 154 -0.47 -1.44 20.31
N MET A 155 -1.45 -1.48 19.39
CA MET A 155 -2.84 -1.84 19.68
C MET A 155 -3.05 -3.35 19.60
#